data_AF-A0A495J2W1-F1
#
_entry.id   AF-A0A495J2W1-F1
#
_cell.length_a   1.000
_cell.length_b   1.000
_cell.length_c   1.000
_cell.angle_alpha   90.00
_cell.angle_beta   90.00
_cell.angle_gamma   90.00
#
_symmetry.space_group_name_H-M   'P 1'
#
loop_
_entity.id
_entity.type
_entity.pdbx_description
1 polymer ?
#
loop_
_entity_poly.entity_id
_entity_poly.type
_entity_poly.pdbx_seq_one_letter_code
_entity_poly.pdbx_strand_id
1 'polypeptide(L)'
;MGIPAKQIFPWQKSIFIKEKESSFKNFISKLVVPTNFYAIEKKVDYLSTAFDRYNEALTENVPIERRIANAMMGIEALLSNDTQELSFKMQTRTSKILGILGFEPLLVRSHLSKAYSIRSKFAHGGYLTDGDKSKFIQEFTSIDSYGVIIINYVRMVLVTSIAIGLNKNTLISLVDDSFIDDTKAAELKSKLENVKELVI
;
A
#
# COMPACT_ATOMS: atom_id res chain seq x y z
N MET A 1 -12.90 -3.07 17.85
CA MET A 1 -12.47 -1.70 18.20
C MET A 1 -12.27 -0.97 16.88
N GLY A 2 -13.13 0.02 16.59
CA GLY A 2 -13.12 0.73 15.32
C GLY A 2 -11.91 1.64 15.19
N ILE A 3 -11.38 1.76 13.97
CA ILE A 3 -10.37 2.75 13.61
C ILE A 3 -10.97 4.14 13.87
N PRO A 4 -10.31 5.03 14.62
CA PRO A 4 -10.85 6.37 14.85
C PRO A 4 -11.10 7.07 13.50
N ALA A 5 -12.27 7.69 13.36
CA ALA A 5 -12.76 8.28 12.10
C ALA A 5 -11.79 9.27 11.41
N LYS A 6 -10.82 9.83 12.15
CA LYS A 6 -9.75 10.67 11.61
C LYS A 6 -8.68 9.92 10.79
N GLN A 7 -8.67 8.59 10.83
CA GLN A 7 -7.69 7.74 10.12
C GLN A 7 -8.25 7.12 8.82
N ILE A 8 -9.52 7.38 8.48
CA ILE A 8 -10.21 6.69 7.38
C ILE A 8 -9.94 7.34 6.02
N PHE A 9 -9.61 8.64 5.98
CA PHE A 9 -9.26 9.34 4.74
C PHE A 9 -7.82 9.84 4.81
N PRO A 10 -6.88 9.22 4.08
CA PRO A 10 -5.48 9.67 4.05
C PRO A 10 -5.29 10.96 3.24
N TRP A 11 -6.32 11.36 2.48
CA TRP A 11 -6.31 12.55 1.66
C TRP A 11 -7.51 13.40 2.01
N GLN A 12 -7.21 14.65 2.37
CA GLN A 12 -8.18 15.73 2.39
C GLN A 12 -7.81 16.71 1.30
N LYS A 13 -8.82 17.25 0.61
CA LYS A 13 -8.61 18.35 -0.31
C LYS A 13 -8.02 19.49 0.51
N SER A 14 -6.74 19.78 0.29
CA SER A 14 -6.04 20.87 0.96
C SER A 14 -5.77 21.96 -0.05
N ILE A 15 -5.92 23.22 0.38
CA ILE A 15 -5.43 24.35 -0.38
C ILE A 15 -3.92 24.40 -0.13
N PHE A 16 -3.14 24.48 -1.19
CA PHE A 16 -1.71 24.73 -1.04
C PHE A 16 -1.54 26.12 -0.43
N ILE A 17 -1.12 26.17 0.83
CA ILE A 17 -0.87 27.41 1.57
C ILE A 17 0.64 27.68 1.49
N LYS A 18 1.01 28.94 1.25
CA LYS A 18 2.40 29.35 0.97
C LYS A 18 3.36 28.95 2.09
N GLU A 19 2.87 28.86 3.32
CA GLU A 19 3.61 28.43 4.52
C GLU A 19 4.04 26.95 4.44
N LYS A 20 3.34 26.13 3.64
CA LYS A 20 3.70 24.71 3.41
C LYS A 20 4.66 24.52 2.22
N GLU A 21 5.01 25.59 1.50
CA GLU A 21 5.86 25.50 0.31
C GLU A 21 7.23 24.91 0.61
N SER A 22 7.87 25.32 1.71
CA SER A 22 9.17 24.77 2.12
C SER A 22 9.09 23.29 2.48
N SER A 23 8.03 22.87 3.18
CA SER A 23 7.80 21.46 3.52
C SER A 23 7.55 20.62 2.27
N PHE A 24 6.75 21.13 1.33
CA PHE A 24 6.49 20.47 0.05
C PHE A 24 7.74 20.38 -0.82
N LYS A 25 8.53 21.46 -0.93
CA LYS A 25 9.82 21.43 -1.66
C LYS A 25 10.79 20.44 -1.04
N ASN A 26 10.88 20.39 0.29
CA ASN A 26 11.71 19.41 1.01
C ASN A 26 11.24 17.97 0.72
N PHE A 27 9.92 17.73 0.76
CA PHE A 27 9.32 16.45 0.39
C PHE A 27 9.66 16.04 -1.05
N ILE A 28 9.45 16.94 -2.02
CA ILE A 28 9.78 16.69 -3.43
C ILE A 28 11.28 16.47 -3.62
N SER A 29 12.16 17.20 -2.91
CA SER A 29 13.61 17.00 -3.01
C SER A 29 14.08 15.66 -2.45
N LYS A 30 13.33 15.08 -1.51
CA LYS A 30 13.60 13.75 -0.93
C LYS A 30 12.98 12.62 -1.76
N LEU A 31 11.97 12.93 -2.57
CA LEU A 31 11.40 12.02 -3.54
C LEU A 31 12.27 11.99 -4.80
N VAL A 32 13.15 11.01 -4.87
CA VAL A 32 13.70 10.60 -6.16
C VAL A 32 12.58 9.92 -6.93
N VAL A 33 11.77 10.69 -7.65
CA VAL A 33 10.68 10.13 -8.46
C VAL A 33 11.32 9.40 -9.64
N PRO A 34 11.10 8.09 -9.79
CA PRO A 34 11.63 7.34 -10.91
C PRO A 34 11.21 7.97 -12.24
N THR A 35 12.18 8.28 -13.11
CA THR A 35 11.92 8.94 -14.41
C THR A 35 11.01 8.11 -15.32
N ASN A 36 10.99 6.79 -15.13
CA ASN A 36 10.10 5.85 -15.81
C ASN A 36 8.61 6.13 -15.56
N PHE A 37 8.22 6.85 -14.50
CA PHE A 37 6.81 7.16 -14.23
C PHE A 37 6.21 8.10 -15.27
N TYR A 38 7.04 8.95 -15.88
CA TYR A 38 6.62 9.98 -16.85
C TYR A 38 7.33 9.83 -18.20
N ALA A 39 8.07 8.74 -18.41
CA ALA A 39 8.76 8.49 -19.68
C ALA A 39 7.75 8.20 -20.79
N ILE A 40 7.99 8.76 -21.98
CA ILE A 40 7.21 8.50 -23.20
C ILE A 40 7.25 7.00 -23.53
N GLU A 41 8.41 6.36 -23.33
CA GLU A 41 8.58 4.92 -23.34
C GLU A 41 8.68 4.42 -21.90
N LYS A 42 7.53 4.07 -21.32
CA LYS A 42 7.46 3.56 -19.96
C LYS A 42 8.09 2.17 -19.88
N LYS A 43 9.30 2.08 -19.31
CA LYS A 43 9.91 0.79 -18.97
C LYS A 43 9.03 0.12 -17.93
N VAL A 44 8.47 -1.04 -18.27
CA VAL A 44 7.66 -1.84 -17.36
C VAL A 44 8.58 -2.42 -16.28
N ASP A 45 8.45 -1.93 -15.06
CA ASP A 45 9.05 -2.50 -13.85
C ASP A 45 8.06 -2.57 -12.69
N TYR A 46 8.52 -3.07 -11.55
CA TYR A 46 7.67 -3.29 -10.39
C TYR A 46 7.13 -1.99 -9.78
N LEU A 47 7.90 -0.89 -9.80
CA LEU A 47 7.46 0.41 -9.28
C LEU A 47 6.44 1.03 -10.24
N SER A 48 6.71 0.98 -11.54
CA SER A 48 5.81 1.52 -12.56
C SER A 48 4.48 0.77 -12.55
N THR A 49 4.53 -0.56 -12.40
CA THR A 49 3.35 -1.42 -12.29
C THR A 49 2.55 -1.09 -11.02
N ALA A 50 3.21 -0.99 -9.87
CA ALA A 50 2.55 -0.67 -8.62
C ALA A 50 1.91 0.73 -8.63
N PHE A 51 2.58 1.71 -9.24
CA PHE A 51 2.06 3.06 -9.42
C PHE A 51 0.82 3.07 -10.32
N ASP A 52 0.82 2.34 -11.43
CA ASP A 52 -0.35 2.24 -12.31
C ASP A 52 -1.54 1.59 -11.61
N ARG A 53 -1.30 0.47 -10.92
CA ARG A 53 -2.33 -0.21 -10.12
C ARG A 53 -2.89 0.71 -9.02
N TYR A 54 -2.05 1.50 -8.37
CA TYR A 54 -2.49 2.50 -7.40
C TYR A 54 -3.36 3.59 -8.04
N ASN A 55 -2.91 4.17 -9.16
CA ASN A 55 -3.66 5.21 -9.86
C ASN A 55 -5.02 4.70 -10.34
N GLU A 56 -5.07 3.50 -10.92
CA GLU A 56 -6.32 2.88 -11.34
C GLU A 56 -7.27 2.68 -10.14
N ALA A 57 -6.76 2.13 -9.03
CA ALA A 57 -7.55 1.95 -7.81
C ALA A 57 -8.07 3.29 -7.23
N LEU A 58 -7.29 4.37 -7.36
CA LEU A 58 -7.63 5.68 -6.83
C LEU A 58 -8.65 6.41 -7.70
N THR A 59 -8.47 6.39 -9.03
CA THR A 59 -9.12 7.34 -9.95
C THR A 59 -10.19 6.73 -10.85
N GLU A 60 -10.18 5.42 -11.08
CA GLU A 60 -11.18 4.79 -11.95
C GLU A 60 -12.58 4.82 -11.30
N ASN A 61 -13.58 5.25 -12.08
CA ASN A 61 -14.99 5.12 -11.71
C ASN A 61 -15.50 3.70 -12.05
N VAL A 62 -15.02 2.72 -11.29
CA VAL A 62 -15.31 1.29 -11.46
C VAL A 62 -15.81 0.69 -10.14
N PRO A 63 -16.41 -0.52 -10.15
CA PRO A 63 -16.83 -1.19 -8.92
C PRO A 63 -15.71 -1.28 -7.89
N ILE A 64 -16.07 -1.13 -6.61
CA ILE A 64 -15.10 -1.10 -5.50
C ILE A 64 -14.24 -2.37 -5.43
N GLU A 65 -14.77 -3.51 -5.86
CA GLU A 65 -14.04 -4.77 -5.98
C GLU A 65 -12.86 -4.67 -6.94
N ARG A 66 -13.03 -4.00 -8.09
CA ARG A 66 -11.94 -3.75 -9.05
C ARG A 66 -10.90 -2.82 -8.45
N ARG A 67 -11.33 -1.79 -7.72
CA ARG A 67 -10.42 -0.85 -7.05
C ARG A 67 -9.58 -1.55 -5.98
N ILE A 68 -10.21 -2.39 -5.15
CA ILE A 68 -9.51 -3.22 -4.15
C ILE A 68 -8.57 -4.22 -4.84
N ALA A 69 -9.02 -4.85 -5.93
CA ALA A 69 -8.19 -5.78 -6.70
C ALA A 69 -6.94 -5.10 -7.25
N ASN A 70 -7.09 -3.91 -7.86
CA ASN A 70 -5.97 -3.11 -8.34
C ASN A 70 -5.03 -2.73 -7.18
N ALA A 71 -5.54 -2.26 -6.04
CA ALA A 71 -4.70 -1.94 -4.89
C ALA A 71 -3.89 -3.17 -4.41
N MET A 72 -4.50 -4.35 -4.33
CA MET A 72 -3.80 -5.59 -3.98
C MET A 72 -2.74 -5.99 -5.00
N MET A 73 -3.02 -5.86 -6.30
CA MET A 73 -2.05 -6.11 -7.36
C MET A 73 -0.85 -5.14 -7.28
N GLY A 74 -1.08 -3.90 -6.85
CA GLY A 74 0.01 -2.96 -6.61
C GLY A 74 0.92 -3.40 -5.46
N ILE A 75 0.36 -3.93 -4.37
CA ILE A 75 1.15 -4.51 -3.27
C ILE A 75 1.89 -5.78 -3.73
N GLU A 76 1.24 -6.64 -4.50
CA GLU A 76 1.85 -7.85 -5.11
C GLU A 76 3.05 -7.46 -5.99
N ALA A 77 2.90 -6.42 -6.82
CA ALA A 77 3.99 -5.92 -7.65
C ALA A 77 5.21 -5.50 -6.82
N LEU A 78 5.01 -4.86 -5.66
CA LEU A 78 6.08 -4.39 -4.78
C LEU A 78 6.72 -5.50 -3.95
N LEU A 79 5.92 -6.44 -3.43
CA LEU A 79 6.33 -7.31 -2.31
C LEU A 79 6.21 -8.81 -2.58
N SER A 80 5.93 -9.24 -3.82
CA SER A 80 5.96 -10.65 -4.22
C SER A 80 7.12 -10.97 -5.15
N ASN A 81 7.85 -12.07 -4.92
CA ASN A 81 8.99 -12.49 -5.75
C ASN A 81 8.59 -13.28 -7.01
N ASP A 82 7.42 -13.93 -7.06
CA ASP A 82 6.98 -14.77 -8.18
C ASP A 82 5.44 -14.87 -8.32
N THR A 83 4.99 -15.39 -9.48
CA THR A 83 3.57 -15.59 -9.84
C THR A 83 2.81 -16.58 -8.95
N GLN A 84 3.53 -17.43 -8.19
CA GLN A 84 2.94 -18.43 -7.27
C GLN A 84 3.26 -18.15 -5.80
N GLU A 85 3.72 -16.93 -5.47
CA GLU A 85 3.97 -16.64 -4.07
C GLU A 85 2.66 -16.64 -3.26
N LEU A 86 2.65 -17.41 -2.17
CA LEU A 86 1.51 -17.51 -1.26
C LEU A 86 1.15 -16.10 -0.76
N SER A 87 -0.09 -15.68 -0.97
CA SER A 87 -0.61 -14.36 -0.57
C SER A 87 -0.30 -14.01 0.89
N PHE A 88 -0.18 -15.02 1.74
CA PHE A 88 0.31 -14.94 3.11
C PHE A 88 1.65 -14.20 3.27
N LYS A 89 2.64 -14.45 2.40
CA LYS A 89 3.97 -13.82 2.51
C LYS A 89 3.88 -12.33 2.21
N MET A 90 3.22 -11.93 1.13
CA MET A 90 2.96 -10.53 0.81
C MET A 90 2.19 -9.83 1.94
N GLN A 91 1.16 -10.47 2.50
CA GLN A 91 0.41 -9.92 3.64
C GLN A 91 1.31 -9.72 4.85
N THR A 92 2.18 -10.68 5.15
CA THR A 92 3.11 -10.64 6.29
C THR A 92 4.16 -9.56 6.12
N ARG A 93 4.79 -9.44 4.94
CA ARG A 93 5.75 -8.38 4.61
C ARG A 93 5.11 -7.00 4.70
N THR A 94 3.93 -6.82 4.12
CA THR A 94 3.18 -5.55 4.18
C THR A 94 2.88 -5.17 5.62
N SER A 95 2.43 -6.13 6.42
CA SER A 95 2.11 -5.91 7.84
C SER A 95 3.34 -5.54 8.67
N LYS A 96 4.52 -6.11 8.38
CA LYS A 96 5.78 -5.72 9.02
C LYS A 96 6.18 -4.29 8.68
N ILE A 97 6.13 -3.93 7.38
CA ILE A 97 6.46 -2.58 6.92
C ILE A 97 5.52 -1.55 7.57
N LEU A 98 4.20 -1.74 7.45
CA LEU A 98 3.23 -0.82 8.03
C LEU A 98 3.26 -0.82 9.56
N GLY A 99 3.63 -1.95 10.18
CA GLY A 99 3.88 -2.06 11.61
C GLY A 99 4.95 -1.12 12.13
N ILE A 100 6.09 -1.08 11.43
CA ILE A 100 7.19 -0.16 11.76
C ILE A 100 6.77 1.31 11.54
N LEU A 101 5.93 1.56 10.54
CA LEU A 101 5.31 2.86 10.32
C LEU A 101 4.24 3.20 11.37
N GLY A 102 3.91 2.32 12.31
CA GLY A 102 3.04 2.62 13.45
C GLY A 102 1.58 2.19 13.27
N PHE A 103 1.28 1.37 12.27
CA PHE A 103 0.01 0.67 12.17
C PHE A 103 0.03 -0.61 13.02
N GLU A 104 -1.13 -1.12 13.41
CA GLU A 104 -1.22 -2.40 14.12
C GLU A 104 -1.05 -3.56 13.11
N PRO A 105 0.02 -4.38 13.20
CA PRO A 105 0.34 -5.36 12.17
C PRO A 105 -0.73 -6.45 11.97
N LEU A 106 -1.38 -6.91 13.04
CA LEU A 106 -2.38 -7.98 12.95
C LEU A 106 -3.66 -7.48 12.25
N LEU A 107 -4.04 -6.24 12.50
CA LEU A 107 -5.15 -5.55 11.86
C LEU A 107 -4.85 -5.31 10.38
N VAL A 108 -3.65 -4.82 10.05
CA VAL A 108 -3.20 -4.69 8.65
C VAL A 108 -3.30 -6.04 7.93
N ARG A 109 -2.80 -7.12 8.56
CA ARG A 109 -2.86 -8.46 7.98
C ARG A 109 -4.30 -8.95 7.79
N SER A 110 -5.17 -8.73 8.77
CA SER A 110 -6.61 -9.06 8.71
C SER A 110 -7.30 -8.33 7.55
N HIS A 111 -7.01 -7.04 7.39
CA HIS A 111 -7.51 -6.26 6.26
C HIS A 111 -7.00 -6.81 4.94
N LEU A 112 -5.70 -7.07 4.78
CA LEU A 112 -5.15 -7.58 3.52
C LEU A 112 -5.68 -8.98 3.16
N SER A 113 -5.96 -9.82 4.16
CA SER A 113 -6.56 -11.14 3.95
C SER A 113 -7.96 -11.02 3.34
N LYS A 114 -8.82 -10.12 3.87
CA LYS A 114 -10.15 -9.83 3.31
C LYS A 114 -10.03 -9.24 1.89
N ALA A 115 -9.09 -8.35 1.66
CA ALA A 115 -8.88 -7.70 0.36
C ALA A 115 -8.42 -8.71 -0.69
N TYR A 116 -7.57 -9.65 -0.29
CA TYR A 116 -7.14 -10.75 -1.16
C TYR A 116 -8.31 -11.64 -1.58
N SER A 117 -9.24 -11.95 -0.67
CA SER A 117 -10.46 -12.69 -1.01
C SER A 117 -11.32 -11.97 -2.04
N ILE A 118 -11.46 -10.63 -1.92
CA ILE A 118 -12.17 -9.80 -2.91
C ILE A 118 -11.44 -9.83 -4.26
N ARG A 119 -10.12 -9.60 -4.26
CA ARG A 119 -9.28 -9.63 -5.46
C ARG A 119 -9.37 -10.98 -6.18
N SER A 120 -9.32 -12.08 -5.43
CA SER A 120 -9.43 -13.44 -5.96
C SER A 120 -10.82 -13.65 -6.61
N LYS A 121 -11.90 -13.28 -5.91
CA LYS A 121 -13.27 -13.36 -6.43
C LYS A 121 -13.42 -12.54 -7.73
N PHE A 122 -12.89 -11.32 -7.75
CA PHE A 122 -12.93 -10.45 -8.92
C PHE A 122 -12.13 -11.00 -10.11
N ALA A 123 -10.95 -11.57 -9.87
CA ALA A 123 -10.14 -12.19 -10.91
C ALA A 123 -10.84 -13.38 -11.60
N HIS A 124 -11.78 -14.03 -10.89
CA HIS A 124 -12.65 -15.08 -11.44
C HIS A 124 -13.99 -14.55 -11.97
N GLY A 125 -14.14 -13.23 -12.16
CA GLY A 125 -15.33 -12.58 -12.70
C GLY A 125 -16.47 -12.36 -11.71
N GLY A 126 -16.25 -12.63 -10.42
CA GLY A 126 -17.24 -12.47 -9.36
C GLY A 126 -17.25 -11.08 -8.73
N TYR A 127 -18.40 -10.70 -8.17
CA TYR A 127 -18.59 -9.45 -7.41
C TYR A 127 -19.10 -9.75 -6.01
N LEU A 128 -18.99 -8.80 -5.08
CA LEU A 128 -19.56 -8.97 -3.75
C LEU A 128 -21.08 -8.98 -3.82
N THR A 129 -21.67 -9.95 -3.12
CA THR A 129 -23.13 -9.98 -2.93
C THR A 129 -23.54 -8.92 -1.91
N ASP A 130 -24.82 -8.57 -1.83
CA ASP A 130 -25.30 -7.64 -0.81
C ASP A 130 -25.04 -8.17 0.61
N GLY A 131 -25.17 -9.48 0.82
CA GLY A 131 -24.81 -10.13 2.08
C GLY A 131 -23.32 -10.03 2.42
N ASP A 132 -22.43 -10.08 1.41
CA ASP A 132 -21.00 -9.83 1.62
C ASP A 132 -20.76 -8.37 2.05
N LYS A 133 -21.40 -7.41 1.36
CA LYS A 133 -21.27 -5.97 1.66
C LYS A 133 -21.79 -5.65 3.06
N SER A 134 -22.86 -6.28 3.52
CA SER A 134 -23.38 -6.10 4.89
C SER A 134 -22.37 -6.48 5.97
N LYS A 135 -21.52 -7.49 5.75
CA LYS A 135 -20.45 -7.85 6.69
C LYS A 135 -19.43 -6.71 6.83
N PHE A 136 -19.11 -6.05 5.72
CA PHE A 136 -18.23 -4.88 5.76
C PHE A 136 -18.86 -3.71 6.49
N ILE A 137 -20.17 -3.51 6.43
CA ILE A 137 -20.87 -2.43 7.16
C ILE A 137 -20.79 -2.62 8.70
N GLN A 138 -20.69 -3.87 9.17
CA GLN A 138 -20.59 -4.15 10.61
C GLN A 138 -19.21 -3.82 11.19
N GLU A 139 -18.16 -3.98 10.38
CA GLU A 139 -16.76 -3.77 10.80
C GLU A 139 -16.20 -2.42 10.33
N PHE A 140 -16.70 -1.92 9.21
CA PHE A 140 -16.33 -0.68 8.54
C PHE A 140 -17.61 0.12 8.25
N THR A 141 -17.56 1.44 8.18
CA THR A 141 -18.77 2.23 7.85
C THR A 141 -19.40 1.84 6.51
N SER A 142 -18.58 1.41 5.54
CA SER A 142 -19.00 0.92 4.22
C SER A 142 -17.88 0.12 3.55
N ILE A 143 -18.20 -0.58 2.47
CA ILE A 143 -17.19 -1.21 1.60
C ILE A 143 -16.24 -0.18 0.98
N ASP A 144 -16.73 1.03 0.68
CA ASP A 144 -15.90 2.12 0.18
C ASP A 144 -14.89 2.59 1.22
N SER A 145 -15.32 2.74 2.49
CA SER A 145 -14.41 3.08 3.59
C SER A 145 -13.31 2.03 3.76
N TYR A 146 -13.66 0.76 3.60
CA TYR A 146 -12.69 -0.32 3.60
C TYR A 146 -11.75 -0.26 2.37
N GLY A 147 -12.28 -0.01 1.17
CA GLY A 147 -11.47 0.15 -0.03
C GLY A 147 -10.46 1.30 0.08
N VAL A 148 -10.85 2.42 0.70
CA VAL A 148 -9.93 3.54 0.99
C VAL A 148 -8.77 3.11 1.89
N ILE A 149 -9.00 2.25 2.89
CA ILE A 149 -7.94 1.70 3.75
C ILE A 149 -6.94 0.90 2.90
N ILE A 150 -7.42 0.02 2.02
CA ILE A 150 -6.54 -0.82 1.18
C ILE A 150 -5.77 0.02 0.16
N ILE A 151 -6.42 1.03 -0.45
CA ILE A 151 -5.77 1.99 -1.35
C ILE A 151 -4.69 2.79 -0.60
N ASN A 152 -4.91 3.12 0.67
CA ASN A 152 -3.88 3.76 1.48
C ASN A 152 -2.69 2.84 1.76
N TYR A 153 -2.93 1.55 2.00
CA TYR A 153 -1.85 0.60 2.24
C TYR A 153 -0.92 0.50 1.02
N VAL A 154 -1.47 0.37 -0.18
CA VAL A 154 -0.62 0.38 -1.40
C VAL A 154 0.10 1.72 -1.58
N ARG A 155 -0.55 2.87 -1.30
CA ARG A 155 0.12 4.19 -1.32
C ARG A 155 1.33 4.21 -0.40
N MET A 156 1.15 3.78 0.85
CA MET A 156 2.22 3.83 1.84
C MET A 156 3.38 2.91 1.48
N VAL A 157 3.10 1.68 1.06
CA VAL A 157 4.15 0.75 0.63
C VAL A 157 4.87 1.28 -0.62
N LEU A 158 4.14 1.83 -1.60
CA LEU A 158 4.72 2.41 -2.80
C LEU A 158 5.65 3.59 -2.50
N VAL A 159 5.18 4.57 -1.72
CA VAL A 159 6.00 5.73 -1.33
C VAL A 159 7.22 5.27 -0.54
N THR A 160 7.05 4.28 0.34
CA THR A 160 8.15 3.70 1.12
C THR A 160 9.18 3.04 0.21
N SER A 161 8.75 2.23 -0.76
CA SER A 161 9.66 1.58 -1.72
C SER A 161 10.44 2.59 -2.57
N ILE A 162 9.80 3.69 -2.97
CA ILE A 162 10.46 4.78 -3.69
C ILE A 162 11.48 5.48 -2.78
N ALA A 163 11.06 5.90 -1.58
CA ALA A 163 11.88 6.71 -0.68
C ALA A 163 13.09 5.95 -0.12
N ILE A 164 12.95 4.64 0.14
CA ILE A 164 14.07 3.80 0.59
C ILE A 164 15.08 3.55 -0.54
N GLY A 165 14.66 3.62 -1.80
CA GLY A 165 15.54 3.48 -2.96
C GLY A 165 16.19 2.11 -3.14
N LEU A 166 15.73 1.09 -2.41
CA LEU A 166 16.17 -0.29 -2.60
C LEU A 166 15.45 -0.92 -3.79
N ASN A 167 16.19 -1.76 -4.54
CA ASN A 167 15.54 -2.61 -5.52
C ASN A 167 14.61 -3.62 -4.81
N LYS A 168 13.61 -4.12 -5.54
CA LYS A 168 12.58 -5.04 -5.05
C LYS A 168 13.14 -6.23 -4.26
N ASN A 169 14.09 -6.96 -4.85
CA ASN A 169 14.61 -8.19 -4.26
C ASN A 169 15.35 -7.89 -2.95
N THR A 170 16.16 -6.82 -2.92
CA THR A 170 16.85 -6.39 -1.70
C THR A 170 15.88 -5.96 -0.60
N LEU A 171 14.81 -5.24 -0.94
CA LEU A 171 13.77 -4.89 0.02
C LEU A 171 13.07 -6.15 0.58
N ILE A 172 12.69 -7.08 -0.29
CA ILE A 172 12.01 -8.31 0.13
C ILE A 172 12.91 -9.17 1.02
N SER A 173 14.18 -9.39 0.62
CA SER A 173 15.15 -10.11 1.45
C SER A 173 15.33 -9.44 2.81
N LEU A 174 15.49 -8.11 2.85
CA LEU A 174 15.64 -7.39 4.12
C LEU A 174 14.41 -7.56 5.03
N VAL A 175 13.20 -7.54 4.47
CA VAL A 175 11.97 -7.76 5.24
C VAL A 175 11.89 -9.21 5.72
N ASP A 176 12.19 -10.19 4.86
CA ASP A 176 12.15 -11.60 5.22
C ASP A 176 13.18 -11.93 6.32
N ASP A 177 14.41 -11.45 6.18
CA ASP A 177 15.48 -11.65 7.16
C ASP A 177 15.15 -10.96 8.50
N SER A 178 14.42 -9.83 8.48
CA SER A 178 14.00 -9.10 9.68
C SER A 178 12.99 -9.84 10.58
N PHE A 179 12.48 -11.00 10.15
CA PHE A 179 11.68 -11.88 11.00
C PHE A 179 12.54 -12.84 11.84
N ILE A 180 13.82 -13.00 11.51
CA ILE A 180 14.69 -14.02 12.09
C ILE A 180 15.96 -13.40 12.71
N ASP A 181 16.46 -12.30 12.15
CA ASP A 181 17.67 -11.60 12.60
C ASP A 181 17.34 -10.19 13.13
N ASP A 182 17.61 -9.96 14.41
CA ASP A 182 17.39 -8.68 15.10
C ASP A 182 18.23 -7.53 14.51
N THR A 183 19.42 -7.83 13.98
CA THR A 183 20.26 -6.86 13.27
C THR A 183 19.57 -6.39 12.00
N LYS A 184 18.97 -7.33 11.24
CA LYS A 184 18.19 -7.02 10.05
C LYS A 184 16.89 -6.31 10.38
N ALA A 185 16.27 -6.64 11.52
CA ALA A 185 15.11 -5.92 12.03
C ALA A 185 15.44 -4.46 12.39
N ALA A 186 16.58 -4.21 13.04
CA ALA A 186 17.06 -2.87 13.33
C ALA A 186 17.42 -2.10 12.05
N GLU A 187 18.07 -2.75 11.08
CA GLU A 187 18.39 -2.17 9.77
C GLU A 187 17.12 -1.73 9.03
N LEU A 188 16.14 -2.62 8.91
CA LEU A 188 14.85 -2.32 8.27
C LEU A 188 14.14 -1.17 9.00
N LYS A 189 14.11 -1.22 10.33
CA LYS A 189 13.47 -0.19 11.15
C LYS A 189 14.10 1.17 10.92
N SER A 190 15.43 1.27 10.97
CA SER A 190 16.15 2.52 10.73
C SER A 190 15.84 3.10 9.34
N LYS A 191 15.86 2.27 8.28
CA LYS A 191 15.51 2.73 6.92
C LYS A 191 14.07 3.23 6.83
N LEU A 192 13.11 2.54 7.45
CA LEU A 192 11.70 2.92 7.44
C LEU A 192 11.40 4.16 8.28
N GLU A 193 12.05 4.32 9.43
CA GLU A 193 11.88 5.50 10.28
C GLU A 193 12.39 6.77 9.58
N ASN A 194 13.48 6.68 8.82
CA ASN A 194 14.02 7.79 8.04
C ASN A 194 13.06 8.33 6.96
N VAL A 195 12.10 7.50 6.51
CA VAL A 195 11.12 7.87 5.48
C VAL A 195 9.71 8.04 6.03
N LYS A 196 9.52 7.83 7.35
CA LYS A 196 8.20 7.80 7.99
C LYS A 196 7.41 9.09 7.78
N GLU A 197 8.07 10.25 7.89
CA GLU A 197 7.47 11.57 7.68
C GLU A 197 7.02 11.83 6.24
N LEU A 198 7.52 11.05 5.26
CA LEU A 198 7.08 11.16 3.86
C LEU A 198 5.81 10.32 3.60
N VAL A 199 5.51 9.36 4.48
CA VAL A 199 4.51 8.32 4.24
C VAL A 199 3.22 8.58 5.02
N ILE A 200 3.34 9.06 6.26
CA ILE A 200 2.26 9.31 7.23
C ILE A 200 1.99 10.80 7.36
#